data_AF-A0A7V1FAP6-F1
#
_entry.id   AF-A0A7V1FAP6-F1
#
_cell.length_a   1.000
_cell.length_b   1.000
_cell.length_c   1.000
_cell.angle_alpha   90.00
_cell.angle_beta   90.00
_cell.angle_gamma   90.00
#
_symmetry.space_group_name_H-M   'P 1'
#
loop_
_entity.id
_entity.type
_entity.pdbx_description
1 polymer ?
#
loop_
_entity_poly.entity_id
_entity_poly.type
_entity_poly.pdbx_seq_one_letter_code
_entity_poly.pdbx_strand_id
1 'polypeptide(L)'
;FIFSVIGEELGFIGGMVVLILFAVILFRGFRIAANTKNRFAGLLGIGVTTMFLYHVVVNIGMVTGIMPVTGLPLPFISYGGSFVLVSMVAMGVLVNVSMRKYEY
;
A
#
# COMPACT_ATOMS: atom_id res chain seq x y z
N PHE A 1 11.62 -12.24 -5.54
CA PHE A 1 10.75 -11.36 -4.72
C PHE A 1 9.51 -12.13 -4.31
N ILE A 2 8.85 -11.77 -3.19
CA ILE A 2 7.67 -12.51 -2.73
C ILE A 2 6.54 -12.54 -3.79
N PHE A 3 6.37 -11.46 -4.55
CA PHE A 3 5.41 -11.42 -5.66
C PHE A 3 5.78 -12.36 -6.81
N SER A 4 7.08 -12.51 -7.12
CA SER A 4 7.55 -13.50 -8.10
C SER A 4 7.21 -14.92 -7.67
N VAL A 5 7.46 -15.26 -6.40
CA VAL A 5 7.15 -16.59 -5.83
C VAL A 5 5.65 -16.85 -5.88
N ILE A 6 4.82 -15.85 -5.54
CA ILE A 6 3.36 -15.96 -5.67
C ILE A 6 2.95 -16.21 -7.13
N GLY A 7 3.57 -15.50 -8.09
CA GLY A 7 3.30 -15.71 -9.50
C GLY A 7 3.76 -17.06 -10.03
N GLU A 8 4.82 -17.64 -9.46
CA GLU A 8 5.34 -18.96 -9.81
C GLU A 8 4.48 -20.10 -9.27
N GLU A 9 4.05 -20.01 -8.00
CA GLU A 9 3.25 -21.04 -7.31
C GLU A 9 1.76 -20.98 -7.65
N LEU A 10 1.18 -19.77 -7.70
CA LEU A 10 -0.26 -19.55 -7.88
C LEU A 10 -0.61 -19.04 -9.30
N GLY A 11 0.41 -18.91 -10.16
CA GLY A 11 0.24 -18.42 -11.52
C GLY A 11 -0.28 -16.99 -11.62
N PHE A 12 -0.84 -16.67 -12.78
CA PHE A 12 -1.42 -15.35 -13.07
C PHE A 12 -2.56 -14.97 -12.13
N ILE A 13 -3.38 -15.95 -11.72
CA ILE A 13 -4.53 -15.73 -10.83
C ILE A 13 -4.05 -15.23 -9.46
N GLY A 14 -3.03 -15.87 -8.87
CA GLY A 14 -2.47 -15.43 -7.60
C GLY A 14 -1.93 -14.01 -7.65
N GLY A 15 -1.18 -13.68 -8.71
CA GLY A 15 -0.70 -12.32 -8.95
C GLY A 15 -1.84 -11.30 -9.04
N MET A 16 -2.88 -11.59 -9.84
CA MET A 16 -4.04 -10.73 -10.00
C MET A 16 -4.82 -10.51 -8.69
N VAL A 17 -5.00 -11.54 -7.87
CA VAL A 17 -5.65 -11.42 -6.56
C VAL A 17 -4.89 -10.44 -5.66
N VAL A 18 -3.56 -10.57 -5.60
CA VAL A 18 -2.72 -9.65 -4.81
C VAL A 18 -2.82 -8.21 -5.31
N LEU A 19 -2.79 -8.01 -6.63
CA LEU A 19 -2.93 -6.67 -7.23
C LEU A 19 -4.29 -6.04 -6.91
N ILE A 20 -5.37 -6.82 -7.00
CA ILE A 20 -6.72 -6.35 -6.66
C ILE A 20 -6.82 -5.97 -5.19
N LEU A 21 -6.25 -6.78 -4.28
CA LEU A 21 -6.25 -6.47 -2.84
C LEU A 21 -5.53 -5.15 -2.55
N PHE A 22 -4.35 -4.92 -3.15
CA PHE A 22 -3.67 -3.63 -3.03
C PHE A 22 -4.47 -2.49 -3.65
N ALA A 23 -5.07 -2.68 -4.82
CA ALA A 23 -5.92 -1.67 -5.45
C ALA A 23 -7.10 -1.27 -4.55
N VAL A 24 -7.73 -2.23 -3.87
CA VAL A 24 -8.80 -1.95 -2.90
C VAL A 24 -8.28 -1.13 -1.71
N ILE A 25 -7.11 -1.47 -1.15
CA ILE A 25 -6.50 -0.71 -0.04
C ILE A 25 -6.21 0.72 -0.48
N LEU A 26 -5.58 0.91 -1.64
CA LEU A 26 -5.21 2.22 -2.17
C LEU A 26 -6.45 3.06 -2.48
N PHE A 27 -7.46 2.47 -3.13
CA PHE A 27 -8.73 3.14 -3.41
C PHE A 27 -9.42 3.59 -2.13
N ARG A 28 -9.48 2.74 -1.11
CA ARG A 28 -10.04 3.08 0.21
C ARG A 28 -9.24 4.20 0.88
N GLY A 29 -7.91 4.17 0.79
CA GLY A 29 -7.02 5.20 1.33
C GLY A 29 -7.27 6.58 0.73
N PHE A 30 -7.29 6.67 -0.60
CA PHE A 30 -7.60 7.93 -1.30
C PHE A 30 -9.02 8.40 -1.00
N ARG A 31 -9.99 7.48 -0.95
CA ARG A 31 -11.38 7.81 -0.60
C ARG A 31 -11.50 8.36 0.82
N ILE A 32 -10.79 7.79 1.80
CA ILE A 32 -10.76 8.31 3.17
C ILE A 32 -10.21 9.73 3.17
N ALA A 33 -9.06 9.93 2.54
CA ALA A 33 -8.38 11.22 2.52
C ALA A 33 -9.19 12.33 1.83
N ALA A 34 -9.89 11.99 0.73
CA ALA A 34 -10.75 12.94 0.00
C ALA A 34 -12.04 13.32 0.74
N ASN A 35 -12.50 12.49 1.68
CA ASN A 35 -13.75 12.72 2.42
C ASN A 35 -13.53 13.37 3.80
N THR A 36 -12.29 13.65 4.18
CA THR A 36 -11.95 14.26 5.47
C THR A 36 -12.11 15.78 5.41
N LYS A 37 -12.81 16.36 6.40
CA LYS A 37 -12.99 17.82 6.49
C LYS A 37 -11.70 18.56 6.86
N ASN A 38 -10.90 17.99 7.76
CA ASN A 38 -9.64 18.57 8.17
C ASN A 38 -8.56 18.40 7.09
N ARG A 39 -8.07 19.53 6.54
CA ARG A 39 -7.11 19.53 5.42
C ARG A 39 -5.79 18.86 5.78
N PHE A 40 -5.30 19.01 7.00
CA PHE A 40 -4.07 18.37 7.46
C PHE A 40 -4.22 16.85 7.49
N ALA A 41 -5.30 16.35 8.10
CA ALA A 41 -5.59 14.92 8.16
C ALA A 41 -5.81 14.31 6.75
N GLY A 42 -6.46 15.05 5.84
CA GLY A 42 -6.60 14.67 4.44
C GLY A 42 -5.24 14.55 3.72
N LEU A 43 -4.37 15.56 3.83
CA LEU A 43 -3.03 15.52 3.25
C LEU A 43 -2.18 14.37 3.81
N LEU A 44 -2.28 14.13 5.11
CA LEU A 44 -1.61 13.01 5.77
C LEU A 44 -2.11 11.67 5.21
N GLY A 45 -3.42 11.50 5.04
CA GLY A 45 -4.01 10.31 4.42
C GLY A 45 -3.55 10.09 2.98
N ILE A 46 -3.45 11.15 2.18
CA ILE A 46 -2.90 11.10 0.82
C ILE A 46 -1.43 10.68 0.84
N GLY A 47 -0.63 11.24 1.74
CA GLY A 47 0.79 10.92 1.87
C GLY A 47 1.02 9.45 2.19
N VAL A 48 0.32 8.92 3.20
CA VAL A 48 0.38 7.50 3.58
C VAL A 48 -0.08 6.60 2.44
N THR A 49 -1.18 6.94 1.76
CA THR A 49 -1.69 6.13 0.64
C THR A 49 -0.71 6.13 -0.54
N THR A 50 -0.13 7.29 -0.86
CA THR A 50 0.87 7.43 -1.94
C THR A 50 2.15 6.68 -1.62
N MET A 51 2.57 6.65 -0.35
CA MET A 51 3.70 5.83 0.09
C MET A 51 3.44 4.35 -0.24
N PHE A 52 2.28 3.80 0.13
CA PHE A 52 1.93 2.42 -0.24
C PHE A 52 1.88 2.20 -1.75
N LEU A 53 1.31 3.14 -2.51
CA LEU A 53 1.27 3.08 -3.97
C LEU A 53 2.68 2.97 -4.56
N TYR A 54 3.61 3.80 -4.08
CA TYR A 54 5.00 3.80 -4.53
C TYR A 54 5.67 2.44 -4.29
N HIS A 55 5.54 1.89 -3.08
CA HIS A 55 6.09 0.58 -2.75
C HIS A 55 5.51 -0.54 -3.64
N VAL A 56 4.20 -0.53 -3.88
CA VAL A 56 3.54 -1.54 -4.72
C VAL A 56 3.99 -1.42 -6.18
N VAL A 57 3.91 -0.22 -6.78
CA VAL A 57 4.25 0.01 -8.19
C VAL A 57 5.72 -0.31 -8.46
N VAL A 58 6.64 0.19 -7.61
CA VAL A 58 8.07 -0.07 -7.82
C VAL A 58 8.39 -1.54 -7.59
N ASN A 59 7.79 -2.20 -6.60
CA ASN A 59 8.04 -3.62 -6.39
C ASN A 59 7.60 -4.48 -7.58
N ILE A 60 6.41 -4.23 -8.11
CA ILE A 60 5.92 -4.94 -9.31
C ILE A 60 6.81 -4.62 -10.51
N GLY A 61 7.14 -3.34 -10.71
CA GLY A 61 8.02 -2.91 -11.82
C GLY A 61 9.39 -3.56 -11.78
N MET A 62 9.96 -3.76 -10.59
CA MET A 62 11.20 -4.51 -10.40
C MET A 62 11.03 -6.00 -10.78
N VAL A 63 9.93 -6.63 -10.36
CA VAL A 63 9.67 -8.05 -10.64
C VAL A 63 9.41 -8.31 -12.12
N THR A 64 8.76 -7.38 -12.82
CA THR A 64 8.47 -7.50 -14.25
C THR A 64 9.61 -7.00 -15.15
N GLY A 65 10.74 -6.55 -14.58
CA GLY A 65 11.89 -6.05 -15.34
C GLY A 65 11.71 -4.67 -15.98
N ILE A 66 10.70 -3.90 -15.55
CA ILE A 66 10.42 -2.53 -16.06
C ILE A 66 11.28 -1.49 -15.32
N MET A 67 11.60 -1.74 -14.04
CA MET A 67 12.34 -0.82 -13.18
C MET A 67 13.61 -1.47 -12.60
N PRO A 68 14.65 -0.68 -12.28
CA PRO A 68 15.86 -1.21 -11.66
C PRO A 68 15.59 -1.74 -10.25
N VAL A 69 16.32 -2.79 -9.86
CA VAL A 69 16.18 -3.44 -8.56
C VAL A 69 16.75 -2.56 -7.45
N THR A 70 15.85 -1.99 -6.63
CA THR A 70 16.17 -1.14 -5.46
C THR A 70 15.96 -1.85 -4.12
N GLY A 71 15.37 -3.05 -4.12
CA GLY A 71 15.14 -3.83 -2.90
C GLY A 71 13.99 -3.35 -2.02
N LEU A 72 13.09 -2.51 -2.54
CA LEU A 72 11.92 -2.03 -1.80
C LEU A 72 10.93 -3.18 -1.49
N PRO A 73 10.56 -3.38 -0.21
CA PRO A 73 9.61 -4.42 0.18
C PRO A 73 8.16 -4.08 -0.20
N LEU A 74 7.37 -5.12 -0.49
CA LEU A 74 5.91 -5.05 -0.56
C LEU A 74 5.31 -4.87 0.83
N PRO A 75 4.40 -3.91 1.03
CA PRO A 75 3.70 -3.73 2.30
C PRO A 75 2.97 -5.00 2.73
N PHE A 76 2.99 -5.31 4.02
CA PHE A 76 2.29 -6.45 4.67
C PHE A 76 2.77 -7.86 4.31
N ILE A 77 3.30 -8.11 3.10
CA ILE A 77 3.59 -9.46 2.59
C ILE A 77 5.10 -9.76 2.58
N SER A 78 5.97 -8.75 2.46
CA SER A 78 7.41 -9.00 2.42
C SER A 78 8.01 -9.33 3.78
N TYR A 79 9.00 -10.23 3.77
CA TYR A 79 9.82 -10.54 4.93
C TYR A 79 10.69 -9.33 5.31
N GLY A 80 10.23 -8.59 6.31
CA GLY A 80 10.94 -7.48 6.92
C GLY A 80 10.18 -6.97 8.14
N GLY A 81 10.52 -7.48 9.33
CA GLY A 81 9.76 -7.22 10.57
C GLY A 81 9.53 -5.72 10.83
N SER A 82 10.58 -4.91 10.70
CA SER A 82 10.48 -3.46 10.86
C SER A 82 9.55 -2.81 9.84
N PHE A 83 9.60 -3.23 8.58
CA PHE A 83 8.75 -2.65 7.53
C PHE A 83 7.29 -3.05 7.69
N VAL A 84 7.01 -4.28 8.12
CA VAL A 84 5.65 -4.72 8.47
C VAL A 84 5.11 -3.89 9.62
N LEU A 85 5.88 -3.68 10.69
CA LEU A 85 5.48 -2.83 11.82
C LEU A 85 5.17 -1.40 11.38
N VAL A 86 6.05 -0.77 10.60
CA VAL A 86 5.83 0.59 10.08
C VAL A 86 4.60 0.64 9.17
N SER A 87 4.39 -0.36 8.32
CA SER A 87 3.21 -0.46 7.46
C SER A 87 1.92 -0.59 8.27
N MET A 88 1.93 -1.35 9.37
CA MET A 88 0.79 -1.48 10.28
C MET A 88 0.48 -0.16 11.00
N VAL A 89 1.52 0.54 11.49
CA VAL A 89 1.36 1.86 12.11
C VAL A 89 0.78 2.86 11.11
N ALA A 90 1.31 2.91 9.89
CA ALA A 90 0.82 3.77 8.82
C ALA A 90 -0.65 3.49 8.48
N MET A 91 -1.07 2.22 8.44
CA MET A 91 -2.48 1.85 8.32
C MET A 91 -3.31 2.32 9.51
N GLY A 92 -2.81 2.18 10.73
CA GLY A 92 -3.48 2.69 11.94
C GLY A 92 -3.74 4.19 11.88
N VAL A 93 -2.76 4.96 11.36
CA VAL A 93 -2.92 6.39 11.12
C VAL A 93 -4.02 6.66 10.09
N LEU A 94 -4.06 5.92 8.98
CA LEU A 94 -5.08 6.08 7.95
C LEU A 94 -6.49 5.74 8.47
N VAL A 95 -6.61 4.73 9.34
CA VAL A 95 -7.86 4.41 10.05
C VAL A 95 -8.26 5.54 11.00
N ASN A 96 -7.31 6.12 11.73
CA ASN A 96 -7.58 7.27 12.61
C ASN A 96 -8.12 8.48 11.83
N VAL A 97 -7.53 8.78 10.67
CA VAL A 97 -8.04 9.82 9.75
C VAL A 97 -9.47 9.50 9.32
N SER A 98 -9.78 8.24 9.01
CA SER A 98 -11.15 7.84 8.66
C SER A 98 -12.14 7.99 9.82
N MET A 99 -11.72 7.71 11.06
CA MET A 99 -12.59 7.82 12.24
C MET A 99 -12.92 9.28 12.56
N ARG A 100 -11.94 10.18 12.41
CA ARG A 100 -12.06 11.61 12.74
C ARG A 100 -12.43 12.48 11.55
N LYS A 101 -12.89 11.89 10.44
CA LYS A 101 -13.17 12.61 9.18
C LYS A 101 -14.20 13.76 9.31
N TYR A 102 -15.02 13.74 10.35
CA TYR A 102 -16.04 14.75 10.64
C TYR A 102 -15.64 15.78 11.71
N GLU A 103 -14.55 15.54 12.44
CA GLU A 103 -13.98 16.52 13.37
C GLU A 103 -13.24 17.61 12.58
N TYR A 104 -13.38 18.85 13.04
CA TYR A 104 -12.80 20.05 12.43
C TYR A 104 -11.37 20.26 12.91
#